data_AF-A0A810BJM1-F1
#
_entry.id   AF-A0A810BJM1-F1
#
_cell.length_a   1.000
_cell.length_b   1.000
_cell.length_c   1.000
_cell.angle_alpha   90.00
_cell.angle_beta   90.00
_cell.angle_gamma   90.00
#
_symmetry.space_group_name_H-M   'P 1'
#
loop_
_entity.id
_entity.type
_entity.pdbx_description
1 polymer ?
#
loop_
_entity_poly.entity_id
_entity_poly.type
_entity_poly.pdbx_seq_one_letter_code
_entity_poly.pdbx_strand_id
1 'polypeptide(L)'
;MKLRALSAGLFGALVALAGPDHRPFGGLPVMAGKANADDNGKAIRAPTVPPARDPSVAVAEEYEAARRTGTREAFELFIARHGDDPLAAQARAELKRLPR
;
A
#
# COMPACT_ATOMS: atom_id res chain seq x y z
N MET A 1 26.42 20.80 -26.53
CA MET A 1 25.43 21.70 -27.18
C MET A 1 24.06 21.35 -26.58
N LYS A 2 23.66 21.88 -25.41
CA LYS A 2 22.79 23.06 -25.19
C LYS A 2 21.67 23.26 -26.23
N LEU A 3 20.45 22.93 -25.84
CA LEU A 3 19.24 23.62 -26.31
C LEU A 3 18.32 23.88 -25.10
N ARG A 4 18.26 25.17 -24.73
CA ARG A 4 17.30 25.75 -23.80
C ARG A 4 16.10 26.20 -24.64
N ALA A 5 14.89 26.00 -24.14
CA ALA A 5 13.72 26.77 -24.57
C ALA A 5 12.85 27.01 -23.34
N LEU A 6 12.96 28.22 -22.79
CA LEU A 6 12.03 28.79 -21.82
C LEU A 6 10.87 29.37 -22.62
N SER A 7 9.65 28.86 -22.42
CA SER A 7 8.45 29.50 -22.95
C SER A 7 7.75 30.22 -21.80
N ALA A 8 7.73 31.55 -21.92
CA ALA A 8 7.04 32.49 -21.06
C ALA A 8 5.74 32.96 -21.73
N GLY A 9 4.75 33.29 -20.92
CA GLY A 9 3.44 33.84 -21.34
C GLY A 9 2.34 32.79 -21.19
N LEU A 10 1.20 33.05 -20.56
CA LEU A 10 0.42 34.27 -20.57
C LEU A 10 -0.53 34.24 -19.36
N PHE A 11 -0.59 35.36 -18.63
CA PHE A 11 -1.57 35.60 -17.57
C PHE A 11 -2.99 35.53 -18.14
N GLY A 12 -3.79 34.56 -17.69
CA GLY A 12 -5.22 34.45 -17.98
C GLY A 12 -6.05 35.23 -16.96
N ALA A 13 -6.90 36.11 -17.47
CA ALA A 13 -7.63 37.13 -16.74
C ALA A 13 -8.67 36.59 -15.73
N LEU A 14 -8.78 37.33 -14.63
CA LEU A 14 -9.80 37.26 -13.58
C LEU A 14 -11.20 37.55 -14.16
N VAL A 15 -12.13 36.59 -14.06
CA VAL A 15 -13.56 36.85 -14.24
C VAL A 15 -14.22 36.72 -12.86
N ALA A 16 -14.49 37.88 -12.26
CA ALA A 16 -15.48 38.01 -11.20
C ALA A 16 -16.82 38.38 -11.86
N LEU A 17 -17.79 37.48 -11.80
CA LEU A 17 -19.19 37.84 -12.05
C LEU A 17 -20.00 37.45 -10.82
N ALA A 18 -20.55 38.50 -10.21
CA ALA A 18 -21.42 38.47 -9.06
C ALA A 18 -22.79 37.86 -9.42
N GLY A 19 -23.37 37.16 -8.44
CA GLY A 19 -24.77 36.78 -8.42
C GLY A 19 -25.07 35.88 -7.21
N PRO A 20 -25.55 36.42 -6.08
CA PRO A 20 -26.01 35.60 -4.97
C PRO A 20 -27.48 35.29 -5.19
N ASP A 21 -27.78 34.37 -6.10
CA ASP A 21 -29.11 33.77 -6.13
C ASP A 21 -29.19 32.81 -4.96
N HIS A 22 -29.93 33.25 -3.95
CA HIS A 22 -30.39 32.50 -2.80
C HIS A 22 -30.71 31.04 -3.16
N ARG A 23 -29.74 30.14 -2.97
CA ARG A 23 -30.05 28.74 -2.65
C ARG A 23 -30.29 28.70 -1.16
N PRO A 24 -31.50 28.32 -0.69
CA PRO A 24 -31.77 28.23 0.73
C PRO A 24 -30.82 27.18 1.32
N PHE A 25 -29.82 27.68 2.03
CA PHE A 25 -29.16 27.02 3.13
C PHE A 25 -30.25 26.72 4.17
N GLY A 26 -30.94 25.59 3.99
CA GLY A 26 -32.19 25.38 4.71
C GLY A 26 -32.79 24.01 4.49
N GLY A 27 -31.93 23.00 4.42
CA GLY A 27 -32.32 21.61 4.48
C GLY A 27 -31.39 20.89 5.43
N LEU A 28 -31.42 21.27 6.72
CA LEU A 28 -31.01 20.32 7.76
C LEU A 28 -31.91 19.10 7.53
N PRO A 29 -31.37 17.90 7.19
CA PRO A 29 -32.19 16.72 7.35
C PRO A 29 -32.59 16.73 8.83
N VAL A 30 -33.88 16.93 9.08
CA VAL A 30 -34.44 16.77 10.41
C VAL A 30 -34.14 15.32 10.77
N MET A 31 -33.10 15.13 11.57
CA MET A 31 -32.77 13.85 12.19
C MET A 31 -33.77 13.62 13.34
N ALA A 32 -35.07 13.65 13.03
CA ALA A 32 -36.16 13.31 13.94
C ALA A 32 -36.45 11.81 13.83
N GLY A 33 -35.43 11.03 14.13
CA GLY A 33 -35.52 9.63 14.43
C GLY A 33 -34.41 9.35 15.42
N LYS A 34 -34.75 9.26 16.71
CA LYS A 34 -33.85 8.72 17.73
C LYS A 34 -33.36 7.37 17.20
N ALA A 35 -32.08 7.29 16.85
CA ALA A 35 -31.46 6.01 16.57
C ALA A 35 -31.50 5.21 17.88
N ASN A 36 -32.34 4.18 17.92
CA ASN A 36 -32.26 3.16 18.95
C ASN A 36 -31.06 2.29 18.59
N ALA A 37 -29.89 2.68 19.08
CA ALA A 37 -28.73 1.81 19.10
C ALA A 37 -28.98 0.80 20.22
N ASP A 38 -29.68 -0.27 19.89
CA ASP A 38 -29.75 -1.45 20.74
C ASP A 38 -28.34 -2.04 20.76
N ASP A 39 -27.50 -1.55 21.67
CA ASP A 39 -26.18 -2.09 21.99
C ASP A 39 -26.36 -3.40 22.78
N ASN A 40 -27.14 -4.32 22.22
CA ASN A 40 -27.12 -5.70 22.67
C ASN A 40 -25.83 -6.30 22.11
N GLY A 41 -24.78 -6.11 22.90
CA GLY A 41 -23.43 -6.51 22.61
C GLY A 41 -23.34 -7.94 22.08
N LYS A 42 -22.28 -8.16 21.29
CA LYS A 42 -21.86 -9.42 20.68
C LYS A 42 -22.24 -9.62 19.21
N ALA A 43 -22.16 -8.56 18.39
CA ALA A 43 -21.66 -8.77 17.04
C ALA A 43 -20.14 -8.98 17.11
N ILE A 44 -19.70 -10.18 17.53
CA ILE A 44 -18.32 -10.61 17.29
C ILE A 44 -18.22 -10.69 15.77
N ARG A 45 -17.77 -9.59 15.13
CA ARG A 45 -17.43 -9.61 13.72
C ARG A 45 -16.36 -10.67 13.56
N ALA A 46 -16.74 -11.79 12.96
CA ALA A 46 -15.78 -12.79 12.55
C ALA A 46 -14.71 -12.07 11.71
N PRO A 47 -13.41 -12.32 11.95
CA PRO A 47 -12.35 -11.76 11.14
C PRO A 47 -12.64 -12.05 9.66
N THR A 48 -12.80 -11.00 8.85
CA THR A 48 -13.04 -11.14 7.41
C THR A 48 -11.78 -11.50 6.64
N VAL A 49 -10.63 -11.44 7.31
CA VAL A 49 -9.32 -11.85 6.80
C VAL A 49 -8.89 -13.13 7.50
N PRO A 50 -8.30 -14.08 6.75
CA PRO A 50 -7.67 -15.25 7.35
C PRO A 50 -6.65 -14.84 8.41
N PRO A 51 -6.42 -15.68 9.44
CA PRO A 51 -5.38 -15.43 10.42
C PRO A 51 -4.02 -15.31 9.72
N ALA A 52 -3.16 -14.44 10.26
CA ALA A 52 -1.78 -14.34 9.80
C ALA A 52 -1.09 -15.70 9.93
N ARG A 53 -0.34 -16.10 8.91
CA ARG A 53 0.49 -17.30 8.96
C ARG A 53 1.66 -17.09 9.93
N ASP A 54 2.22 -18.20 10.40
CA ASP A 54 3.46 -18.17 11.17
C ASP A 54 4.56 -17.47 10.35
N PRO A 55 5.26 -16.47 10.92
CA PRO A 55 6.25 -15.70 10.18
C PRO A 55 7.41 -16.57 9.69
N SER A 56 7.82 -17.56 10.49
CA SER A 56 8.92 -18.48 10.15
C SER A 56 8.55 -19.34 8.95
N VAL A 57 7.30 -19.78 8.88
CA VAL A 57 6.78 -20.53 7.72
C VAL A 57 6.78 -19.66 6.46
N ALA A 58 6.35 -18.40 6.56
CA ALA A 58 6.36 -17.48 5.42
C ALA A 58 7.78 -17.24 4.88
N VAL A 59 8.77 -17.05 5.76
CA VAL A 59 10.17 -16.88 5.36
C VAL A 59 10.72 -18.15 4.70
N ALA A 60 10.41 -19.33 5.24
CA ALA A 60 10.81 -20.60 4.64
C ALA A 60 10.20 -20.80 3.24
N GLU A 61 8.93 -20.45 3.04
CA GLU A 61 8.26 -20.50 1.74
C GLU A 61 8.93 -19.55 0.72
N GLU A 62 9.29 -18.33 1.14
CA GLU A 62 10.01 -17.37 0.29
C GLU A 62 11.42 -17.87 -0.08
N TYR A 63 12.14 -18.49 0.85
CA TYR A 63 13.44 -19.09 0.58
C TYR A 63 13.33 -20.23 -0.45
N GLU A 64 12.34 -21.12 -0.29
CA GLU A 64 12.09 -22.19 -1.24
C GLU A 64 11.67 -21.64 -2.61
N ALA A 65 10.93 -20.53 -2.67
CA ALA A 65 10.63 -19.85 -3.93
C ALA A 65 11.92 -19.31 -4.61
N ALA A 66 12.83 -18.73 -3.83
CA ALA A 66 14.13 -18.28 -4.34
C ALA A 66 14.97 -19.46 -4.86
N ARG A 67 15.00 -20.59 -4.12
CA ARG A 67 15.70 -21.82 -4.54
C ARG A 67 15.12 -22.42 -5.82
N ARG A 68 13.79 -22.48 -5.95
CA ARG A 68 13.12 -22.97 -7.16
C ARG A 68 13.43 -22.11 -8.37
N THR A 69 13.54 -20.79 -8.17
CA THR A 69 13.92 -19.86 -9.23
C THR A 69 15.40 -20.03 -9.60
N GLY A 70 16.27 -20.21 -8.61
CA GLY A 70 17.67 -20.58 -8.80
C GLY A 70 18.53 -19.49 -9.45
N THR A 71 18.08 -18.24 -9.47
CA THR A 71 18.82 -17.11 -10.05
C THR A 71 19.51 -16.27 -8.98
N ARG A 72 20.53 -15.51 -9.41
CA ARG A 72 21.30 -14.62 -8.53
C ARG A 72 20.39 -13.57 -7.89
N GLU A 73 19.51 -12.99 -8.70
CA GLU A 73 18.57 -11.95 -8.30
C GLU A 73 17.54 -12.47 -7.28
N ALA A 74 17.09 -13.73 -7.41
CA ALA A 74 16.12 -14.30 -6.48
C ALA A 74 16.72 -14.48 -5.08
N PHE A 75 17.96 -14.98 -4.98
CA PHE A 75 18.66 -15.10 -3.71
C PHE A 75 19.03 -13.73 -3.12
N GLU A 76 19.47 -12.77 -3.95
CA GLU A 76 19.75 -11.40 -3.50
C GLU A 76 18.50 -10.73 -2.93
N LEU A 77 17.34 -10.89 -3.58
CA LEU A 77 16.07 -10.36 -3.10
C LEU A 77 15.66 -10.97 -1.76
N PHE A 78 15.81 -12.29 -1.60
CA PHE A 78 15.55 -12.97 -0.34
C PHE A 78 16.44 -12.41 0.78
N ILE A 79 17.74 -12.27 0.53
CA ILE A 79 18.71 -11.73 1.50
C ILE A 79 18.39 -10.26 1.85
N ALA A 80 17.94 -9.45 0.89
CA ALA A 80 17.58 -8.06 1.13
C ALA A 80 16.35 -7.91 2.05
N ARG A 81 15.44 -8.89 2.05
CA ARG A 81 14.24 -8.90 2.89
C ARG A 81 14.47 -9.53 4.26
N HIS A 82 15.20 -10.65 4.29
CA HIS A 82 15.31 -11.54 5.45
C HIS A 82 16.77 -11.70 5.90
N GLY A 83 17.58 -10.65 5.80
CA GLY A 83 19.05 -10.74 5.97
C GLY A 83 19.54 -11.25 7.33
N ASP A 84 18.73 -11.09 8.38
CA ASP A 84 18.99 -11.54 9.74
C ASP A 84 18.44 -12.95 10.04
N ASP A 85 17.65 -13.51 9.12
CA ASP A 85 17.10 -14.86 9.26
C ASP A 85 18.20 -15.92 9.09
N PRO A 86 18.17 -17.05 9.83
CA PRO A 86 19.12 -18.15 9.66
C PRO A 86 19.22 -18.67 8.21
N LEU A 87 18.12 -18.66 7.45
CA LEU A 87 18.09 -19.08 6.04
C LEU A 87 18.87 -18.12 5.12
N ALA A 88 19.09 -16.87 5.51
CA ALA A 88 19.91 -15.94 4.73
C ALA A 88 21.37 -16.41 4.62
N ALA A 89 21.89 -17.14 5.61
CA ALA A 89 23.20 -17.77 5.51
C ALA A 89 23.24 -18.83 4.39
N GLN A 90 22.16 -19.61 4.25
CA GLN A 90 22.04 -20.61 3.18
C GLN A 90 21.87 -19.94 1.82
N ALA A 91 21.02 -18.91 1.71
CA ALA A 91 20.86 -18.13 0.47
C ALA A 91 22.18 -17.51 0.00
N ARG A 92 22.99 -16.97 0.92
CA ARG A 92 24.34 -16.45 0.61
C ARG A 92 25.28 -17.55 0.12
N ALA A 93 25.13 -18.79 0.61
CA ALA A 93 25.93 -19.92 0.15
C ALA A 93 25.53 -20.35 -1.27
N GLU A 94 24.22 -20.43 -1.57
CA GLU A 94 23.74 -20.72 -2.92
C GLU A 94 24.14 -19.64 -3.92
N LEU A 95 24.04 -18.36 -3.52
CA LEU A 95 24.47 -17.22 -4.34
C LEU A 95 25.94 -17.33 -4.78
N LYS A 96 26.83 -17.81 -3.91
CA LYS A 96 28.26 -18.02 -4.22
C LYS A 96 28.52 -19.18 -5.18
N ARG A 97 27.59 -20.14 -5.28
CA ARG A 97 27.69 -21.28 -6.20
C ARG A 97 27.24 -20.94 -7.61
N LEU A 98 26.45 -19.88 -7.75
CA LEU A 98 26.04 -19.42 -9.06
C LEU A 98 27.22 -18.81 -9.83
N PRO A 99 27.29 -19.03 -11.15
CA PRO A 99 28.29 -18.37 -11.97
C PRO A 99 28.07 -16.85 -11.95
N ARG A 100 29.18 -16.11 -12.03
CA ARG A 100 29.19 -14.65 -12.06
C ARG A 100 28.68 -14.09 -13.38
#